data_AF-A0A9D6PGF9-F1
#
_entry.id   AF-A0A9D6PGF9-F1
#
_cell.length_a   1.000
_cell.length_b   1.000
_cell.length_c   1.000
_cell.angle_alpha   90.00
_cell.angle_beta   90.00
_cell.angle_gamma   90.00
#
_symmetry.space_group_name_H-M   'P 1'
#
loop_
_entity.id
_entity.type
_entity.pdbx_description
1 polymer ?
#
loop_
_entity_poly.entity_id
_entity_poly.type
_entity_poly.pdbx_seq_one_letter_code
_entity_poly.pdbx_strand_id
1 'polypeptide(L)'
;MRIERAHYFRYCPKCHADVEPHFRFCRKCSYWLARPSDEGLRQIQSGAEKFPRQILSKFWYGVRLFQLSIHLWVTILLFSISTVFLIYLLSRYLGFSLIHATTEAQKRSCYSSMREIQTAIETYCIDHPFTSNLASDPAKFLFESNYLRNRVKCPLPENRYFIPKSSRLQCIGPEGHGLPE
;
A
#
# COMPACT_ATOMS: atom_id res chain seq x y z
N MET A 1 15.66 52.59 57.55
CA MET A 1 15.82 53.76 56.65
C MET A 1 14.99 53.55 55.39
N ARG A 2 13.88 54.26 55.24
CA ARG A 2 13.04 54.23 54.03
C ARG A 2 13.64 55.24 53.05
N ILE A 3 14.32 54.77 52.00
CA ILE A 3 14.86 55.65 50.96
C ILE A 3 13.66 56.15 50.14
N GLU A 4 13.15 57.34 50.49
CA GLU A 4 12.20 58.07 49.67
C GLU A 4 12.95 58.62 48.46
N ARG A 5 12.85 57.90 47.34
CA ARG A 5 13.38 58.38 46.06
C ARG A 5 12.38 59.37 45.49
N ALA A 6 12.59 60.65 45.80
CA ALA A 6 11.86 61.73 45.17
C ALA A 6 12.28 61.84 43.70
N HIS A 7 11.32 62.15 42.82
CA HIS A 7 11.57 62.47 41.42
C HIS A 7 11.36 63.97 41.18
N TYR A 8 11.99 64.52 40.15
CA TYR A 8 11.95 65.96 39.87
C TYR A 8 10.75 66.41 39.01
N PHE A 9 9.94 65.48 38.49
CA PHE A 9 8.84 65.84 37.59
C PHE A 9 7.70 66.54 38.34
N ARG A 10 7.26 67.70 37.84
CA ARG A 10 6.00 68.35 38.24
C ARG A 10 4.80 67.82 37.45
N TYR A 11 5.02 67.39 36.22
CA TYR A 11 4.02 66.83 35.31
C TYR A 11 4.50 65.47 34.79
N CYS A 12 3.59 64.51 34.66
CA CYS A 12 3.90 63.21 34.09
C CYS A 12 4.32 63.36 32.61
N PRO A 13 5.50 62.89 32.19
CA PRO A 13 5.93 63.05 30.80
C PRO A 13 5.08 62.26 29.79
N LYS A 14 4.30 61.26 30.26
CA LYS A 14 3.46 60.44 29.39
C LYS A 14 2.06 61.00 29.20
N CYS A 15 1.43 61.47 30.27
CA CYS A 15 0.02 61.91 30.23
C CYS A 15 -0.19 63.37 30.62
N HIS A 16 0.88 64.11 30.91
CA HIS A 16 0.89 65.54 31.24
C HIS A 16 0.04 65.93 32.46
N ALA A 17 -0.39 64.96 33.26
CA ALA A 17 -1.11 65.22 34.51
C ALA A 17 -0.13 65.64 35.62
N ASP A 18 -0.61 66.48 36.53
CA ASP A 18 0.12 66.86 37.74
C ASP A 18 0.53 65.62 38.56
N VAL A 19 1.79 65.62 39.02
CA VAL A 19 2.35 64.55 39.85
C VAL A 19 3.12 65.15 41.03
N GLU A 20 2.93 64.58 42.20
CA GLU A 20 3.67 64.99 43.41
C GLU A 20 5.01 64.26 43.50
N PRO A 21 6.09 64.93 43.94
CA PRO A 21 7.47 64.40 43.92
C PRO A 21 7.69 63.12 44.75
N HIS A 22 6.76 62.76 45.63
CA HIS A 22 6.84 61.54 46.46
C HIS A 22 6.32 60.28 45.75
N PHE A 23 5.63 60.41 44.61
CA PHE A 23 5.08 59.25 43.90
C PHE A 23 6.10 58.56 42.99
N ARG A 24 6.28 57.24 43.13
CA ARG A 24 7.16 56.47 42.24
C ARG A 24 6.56 56.25 40.85
N PHE A 25 5.24 56.35 40.72
CA PHE A 25 4.50 56.16 39.49
C PHE A 25 3.37 57.18 39.36
N CYS A 26 3.01 57.54 38.12
CA CYS A 26 1.87 58.39 37.86
C CYS A 26 0.57 57.64 38.19
N ARG A 27 -0.29 58.22 39.05
CA ARG A 27 -1.56 57.59 39.43
C ARG A 27 -2.57 57.48 38.29
N LYS A 28 -2.43 58.27 37.21
CA LYS A 28 -3.34 58.22 36.05
C LYS A 28 -2.95 57.20 34.99
N CYS A 29 -1.66 57.07 34.68
CA CYS A 29 -1.19 56.27 33.53
C CYS A 29 -0.12 55.24 33.89
N SER A 30 0.13 55.02 35.18
CA SER A 30 1.11 54.07 35.74
C SER A 30 2.55 54.24 35.24
N TYR A 31 2.86 55.37 34.61
CA TYR A 31 4.23 55.67 34.16
C TYR A 31 5.18 55.78 35.35
N TRP A 32 6.36 55.17 35.24
CA TRP A 32 7.39 55.19 36.28
C TRP A 32 8.12 56.53 36.31
N LEU A 33 7.95 57.28 37.40
CA LEU A 33 8.53 58.62 37.59
C LEU A 33 9.90 58.56 38.29
N ALA A 34 10.12 57.56 39.13
CA ALA A 34 11.36 57.34 39.87
C ALA A 34 11.99 55.99 39.49
N ARG A 35 12.46 55.86 38.25
CA ARG A 35 13.18 54.65 37.79
C ARG A 35 14.55 54.58 38.49
N PRO A 36 14.93 53.45 39.13
CA PRO A 36 16.31 53.23 39.56
C PRO A 36 17.23 53.30 38.33
N SER A 37 18.41 53.91 38.45
CA SER A 37 19.42 53.81 37.40
C SER A 37 19.80 52.34 37.21
N ASP A 38 19.90 51.91 35.94
CA ASP A 38 20.20 50.52 35.57
C ASP A 38 21.64 50.10 35.96
N GLU A 39 22.45 51.03 36.48
CA GLU A 39 23.85 50.87 36.89
C GLU A 39 24.10 49.89 38.06
N GLY A 40 23.04 49.32 38.65
CA GLY A 40 23.14 48.30 39.70
C GLY A 40 22.44 46.97 39.37
N LEU A 41 21.81 46.85 38.21
CA LEU A 41 21.16 45.59 37.81
C LEU A 41 22.26 44.65 37.32
N ARG A 42 22.65 43.67 38.15
CA ARG A 42 23.42 42.51 37.67
C ARG A 42 22.62 41.87 36.54
N GLN A 43 23.08 42.07 35.30
CA GLN A 43 22.68 41.20 34.22
C GLN A 43 23.13 39.80 34.62
N ILE A 44 22.17 38.91 34.87
CA ILE A 44 22.46 37.48 35.04
C ILE A 44 22.98 37.04 33.67
N GLN A 45 24.30 37.06 33.51
CA GLN A 45 24.94 36.42 32.38
C GLN A 45 24.61 34.93 32.48
N SER A 46 23.65 34.47 31.67
CA SER A 46 23.46 33.05 31.38
C SER A 46 24.58 32.56 30.44
N GLY A 47 25.81 32.83 30.84
CA GLY A 47 27.06 32.59 30.10
C GLY A 47 27.74 31.28 30.46
N ALA A 48 27.08 30.37 31.17
CA ALA A 48 27.60 29.04 31.43
C ALA A 48 26.98 28.02 30.45
N GLU A 49 27.82 27.51 29.54
CA GLU A 49 27.72 26.17 28.91
C GLU A 49 26.56 25.86 27.93
N LYS A 50 26.23 26.75 26.98
CA LYS A 50 25.26 26.42 25.90
C LYS A 50 25.81 25.50 24.79
N PHE A 51 27.13 25.38 24.62
CA PHE A 51 27.73 24.65 23.50
C PHE A 51 27.60 23.11 23.55
N PRO A 52 27.87 22.40 24.68
CA PRO A 52 27.80 20.94 24.70
C PRO A 52 26.36 20.41 24.67
N ARG A 53 25.40 21.10 25.31
CA ARG A 53 24.00 20.67 25.36
C ARG A 53 23.31 20.70 23.99
N GLN A 54 23.66 21.66 23.13
CA GLN A 54 23.02 21.80 21.82
C GLN A 54 23.51 20.76 20.79
N ILE A 55 24.77 20.31 20.92
CA ILE A 55 25.33 19.22 20.11
C ILE A 55 24.76 17.88 20.57
N LEU A 56 24.73 17.65 21.89
CA LEU A 56 24.11 16.46 22.48
C LEU A 56 22.64 16.35 22.07
N SER A 57 21.85 17.43 22.14
CA SER A 57 20.44 17.38 21.75
C SER A 57 20.23 17.05 20.27
N LYS A 58 21.10 17.55 19.37
CA LYS A 58 21.07 17.21 17.94
C LYS A 58 21.45 15.75 17.69
N PHE A 59 22.47 15.25 18.40
CA PHE A 59 22.87 13.85 18.34
C PHE A 59 21.74 12.92 18.83
N TRP A 60 21.16 13.22 19.99
CA TRP A 60 20.03 12.46 20.54
C TRP A 60 18.79 12.49 19.65
N TYR A 61 18.55 13.60 18.96
CA TYR A 61 17.49 13.69 17.95
C TYR A 61 17.76 12.76 16.76
N GLY A 62 18.99 12.73 16.24
CA GLY A 62 19.41 11.81 15.18
C GLY A 62 19.29 10.33 15.59
N VAL A 63 19.71 9.98 16.80
CA VAL A 63 19.57 8.62 17.34
C VAL A 63 18.10 8.20 17.43
N ARG A 64 17.21 9.08 17.89
CA ARG A 64 15.77 8.80 17.93
C ARG A 64 15.14 8.61 16.55
N LEU A 65 15.55 9.41 15.56
CA LEU A 65 15.10 9.24 14.17
C LEU A 65 15.57 7.90 13.59
N PHE A 66 16.81 7.51 13.87
CA PHE A 66 17.34 6.22 13.44
C PHE A 66 16.61 5.04 14.11
N GLN A 67 16.31 5.16 15.40
CA GLN A 67 15.50 4.17 16.10
C GLN A 67 14.09 4.04 15.50
N LEU A 68 13.45 5.16 15.14
CA LEU A 68 12.15 5.17 14.45
C LEU A 68 12.22 4.52 13.07
N SER A 69 13.29 4.75 12.30
CA SER A 69 13.44 4.13 10.98
C SER A 69 13.62 2.61 11.06
N ILE A 70 14.39 2.13 12.05
CA ILE A 70 14.53 0.68 12.31
C ILE A 70 13.19 0.08 12.71
N HIS A 71 12.46 0.71 13.63
CA HIS A 71 11.14 0.20 14.04
C HIS A 71 10.17 0.13 12.87
N LEU A 72 10.11 1.14 12.01
CA LEU A 72 9.27 1.12 10.80
C LEU A 72 9.67 -0.03 9.85
N TRP A 73 10.96 -0.26 9.64
CA TRP A 73 11.43 -1.36 8.80
C TRP A 73 11.04 -2.73 9.36
N VAL A 74 11.24 -2.92 10.67
CA VAL A 74 10.89 -4.18 11.35
C VAL A 74 9.39 -4.42 11.32
N THR A 75 8.56 -3.40 11.56
CA THR A 75 7.11 -3.57 11.50
C THR A 75 6.63 -3.91 10.09
N ILE A 76 7.18 -3.28 9.05
CA ILE A 76 6.85 -3.60 7.65
C ILE A 76 7.21 -5.06 7.32
N LEU A 77 8.39 -5.53 7.74
CA LEU A 77 8.81 -6.92 7.53
C LEU A 77 7.92 -7.92 8.27
N LEU A 78 7.55 -7.64 9.51
CA LEU A 78 6.65 -8.52 10.27
C LEU A 78 5.25 -8.55 9.65
N PHE A 79 4.73 -7.40 9.20
CA PHE A 79 3.45 -7.34 8.51
C PHE A 79 3.49 -8.10 7.19
N SER A 80 4.56 -7.99 6.40
CA SER A 80 4.66 -8.70 5.11
C SER A 80 4.75 -10.21 5.29
N ILE A 81 5.51 -10.69 6.29
CA ILE A 81 5.57 -12.13 6.60
C ILE A 81 4.20 -12.62 7.10
N SER A 82 3.53 -11.84 7.97
CA SER A 82 2.20 -12.17 8.48
C SER A 82 1.14 -12.22 7.37
N THR A 83 1.16 -11.28 6.42
CA THR A 83 0.21 -11.29 5.30
C THR A 83 0.43 -12.47 4.38
N VAL A 84 1.67 -12.81 4.05
CA VAL A 84 1.99 -14.00 3.25
C VAL A 84 1.56 -15.28 3.98
N PHE A 85 1.81 -15.37 5.28
CA PHE A 85 1.37 -16.50 6.09
C PHE A 85 -0.15 -16.62 6.15
N LEU A 86 -0.86 -15.50 6.31
CA LEU A 86 -2.32 -15.46 6.26
C LEU A 86 -2.84 -15.92 4.89
N ILE A 87 -2.27 -15.45 3.79
CA ILE A 87 -2.63 -15.89 2.43
C ILE A 87 -2.39 -17.40 2.27
N TYR A 88 -1.25 -17.89 2.77
CA TYR A 88 -0.95 -19.32 2.76
C TYR A 88 -2.00 -20.13 3.55
N LEU A 89 -2.34 -19.71 4.77
CA LEU A 89 -3.38 -20.35 5.58
C LEU A 89 -4.74 -20.30 4.89
N LEU A 90 -5.14 -19.15 4.35
CA LEU A 90 -6.39 -18.99 3.61
C LEU A 90 -6.42 -19.94 2.40
N SER A 91 -5.35 -20.02 1.62
CA SER A 91 -5.25 -20.93 0.47
C SER A 91 -5.39 -22.40 0.86
N ARG A 92 -4.89 -22.77 2.05
CA ARG A 92 -4.94 -24.14 2.58
C ARG A 92 -6.29 -24.48 3.21
N TYR A 93 -6.88 -23.55 3.95
CA TYR A 93 -8.13 -23.78 4.70
C TYR A 93 -9.39 -23.56 3.88
N LEU A 94 -9.44 -22.50 3.07
CA LEU A 94 -10.58 -22.31 2.17
C LEU A 94 -10.58 -23.37 1.07
N GLY A 95 -9.41 -23.96 0.81
CA GLY A 95 -9.18 -24.76 -0.38
C GLY A 95 -9.48 -23.90 -1.61
N PHE A 96 -8.93 -24.28 -2.75
CA PHE A 96 -9.36 -23.68 -4.00
C PHE A 96 -10.74 -24.21 -4.43
N SER A 97 -11.67 -24.35 -3.48
CA SER A 97 -13.03 -24.85 -3.70
C SER A 97 -13.96 -23.76 -4.24
N LEU A 98 -13.56 -22.48 -4.15
CA LEU A 98 -14.30 -21.33 -4.68
C LEU A 98 -14.34 -21.24 -6.22
N ILE A 99 -13.62 -22.11 -6.94
CA ILE A 99 -13.74 -22.23 -8.39
C ILE A 99 -14.23 -23.62 -8.76
N HIS A 100 -15.35 -24.04 -8.18
CA HIS A 100 -16.27 -24.84 -8.98
C HIS A 100 -16.76 -23.91 -10.08
N ALA A 101 -16.04 -23.91 -11.21
CA ALA A 101 -16.43 -23.20 -12.42
C ALA A 101 -17.90 -23.54 -12.63
N THR A 102 -18.76 -22.53 -12.65
CA THR A 102 -20.19 -22.72 -12.88
C THR A 102 -20.37 -23.61 -14.11
N THR A 103 -21.44 -24.41 -14.15
CA THR A 103 -21.72 -25.29 -15.31
C THR A 103 -21.65 -24.52 -16.64
N GLU A 104 -22.02 -23.24 -16.63
CA GLU A 104 -21.88 -22.31 -17.76
C GLU A 104 -20.43 -21.94 -18.10
N ALA A 105 -19.57 -21.72 -17.11
CA ALA A 105 -18.14 -21.49 -17.35
C ALA A 105 -17.46 -22.74 -17.93
N GLN A 106 -17.84 -23.94 -17.47
CA GLN A 106 -17.34 -25.21 -18.02
C GLN A 106 -17.79 -25.40 -19.47
N LYS A 107 -19.06 -25.14 -19.79
CA LYS A 107 -19.57 -25.15 -21.18
C LYS A 107 -18.77 -24.21 -22.08
N ARG A 108 -18.57 -22.95 -21.66
CA ARG A 108 -17.79 -21.96 -22.44
C ARG A 108 -16.35 -22.40 -22.67
N SER A 109 -15.70 -22.98 -21.65
CA SER A 109 -14.35 -23.52 -21.77
C SER A 109 -14.29 -24.69 -22.75
N CYS A 110 -15.28 -25.60 -22.71
CA CYS A 110 -15.40 -26.71 -23.64
C CYS A 110 -15.58 -26.24 -25.10
N TYR A 111 -16.43 -25.22 -25.33
CA TYR A 111 -16.62 -24.64 -26.67
C TYR A 111 -15.36 -23.95 -27.20
N SER A 112 -14.67 -23.18 -26.35
CA SER A 112 -13.40 -22.54 -26.72
C SER A 112 -12.38 -23.59 -27.16
N SER A 113 -12.23 -24.64 -26.36
CA SER A 113 -11.35 -25.78 -26.62
C SER A 113 -11.69 -26.48 -27.94
N MET A 114 -12.97 -26.73 -28.20
CA MET A 114 -13.43 -27.36 -29.43
C MET A 114 -13.12 -26.52 -30.67
N ARG A 115 -13.26 -25.19 -30.57
CA ARG A 115 -12.93 -24.26 -31.67
C ARG A 115 -11.43 -24.23 -31.96
N GLU A 116 -10.60 -24.25 -30.93
CA GLU A 116 -9.13 -24.33 -31.09
C GLU A 116 -8.71 -25.61 -31.81
N ILE A 117 -9.26 -26.75 -31.39
CA ILE A 117 -9.00 -28.05 -32.04
C ILE A 117 -9.47 -28.02 -33.50
N GLN A 118 -10.67 -27.52 -33.77
CA GLN A 118 -11.20 -27.41 -35.14
C GLN A 118 -10.30 -26.56 -36.04
N THR A 119 -9.84 -25.42 -35.54
CA THR A 119 -8.92 -24.53 -36.28
C THR A 119 -7.57 -25.22 -36.54
N ALA A 120 -7.06 -25.97 -35.56
CA ALA A 120 -5.83 -26.74 -35.71
C ALA A 120 -5.98 -27.91 -36.71
N ILE A 121 -7.13 -28.58 -36.74
CA ILE A 121 -7.46 -29.60 -37.76
C ILE A 121 -7.46 -28.97 -39.15
N GLU A 122 -8.16 -27.85 -39.32
CA GLU A 122 -8.22 -27.15 -40.60
C GLU A 122 -6.82 -26.76 -41.09
N THR A 123 -5.98 -26.26 -40.18
CA THR A 123 -4.59 -25.92 -40.48
C THR A 123 -3.76 -27.16 -40.85
N TYR A 124 -3.88 -28.24 -40.08
CA TYR A 124 -3.17 -29.50 -40.35
C TYR A 124 -3.55 -30.11 -41.72
N CYS A 125 -4.85 -30.07 -42.05
CA CYS A 125 -5.39 -30.63 -43.28
C CYS A 125 -5.01 -29.85 -44.55
N ILE A 126 -4.42 -28.65 -44.43
CA ILE A 126 -3.83 -27.94 -45.57
C ILE A 126 -2.59 -28.68 -46.06
N ASP A 127 -1.75 -29.15 -45.13
CA ASP A 127 -0.44 -29.72 -45.45
C ASP A 127 -0.46 -31.26 -45.50
N HIS A 128 -1.41 -31.89 -44.81
CA HIS A 128 -1.45 -33.34 -44.62
C HIS A 128 -2.84 -33.94 -44.89
N PRO A 129 -2.92 -35.17 -45.39
CA PRO A 129 -4.19 -35.85 -45.54
C PRO A 129 -4.80 -36.19 -44.16
N PHE A 130 -6.13 -36.25 -44.11
CA PHE A 130 -6.86 -36.65 -42.91
C PHE A 130 -6.55 -38.11 -42.55
N THR A 131 -6.15 -38.36 -41.30
CA THR A 131 -5.77 -39.70 -40.81
C THR A 131 -6.77 -40.23 -39.79
N SER A 132 -6.87 -41.56 -39.66
CA SER A 132 -7.71 -42.18 -38.63
C SER A 132 -7.24 -41.86 -37.20
N ASN A 133 -5.94 -41.61 -37.01
CA ASN A 133 -5.39 -41.24 -35.70
C ASN A 133 -5.89 -39.86 -35.26
N LEU A 134 -5.94 -38.90 -36.20
CA LEU A 134 -6.52 -37.57 -35.99
C LEU A 134 -8.02 -37.65 -35.62
N ALA A 135 -8.77 -38.60 -36.20
CA ALA A 135 -10.18 -38.77 -35.86
C ALA A 135 -10.40 -39.31 -34.43
N SER A 136 -9.50 -40.18 -33.95
CA SER A 136 -9.64 -40.87 -32.67
C SER A 136 -9.34 -40.02 -31.43
N ASP A 137 -8.29 -39.21 -31.47
CA ASP A 137 -7.94 -38.25 -30.41
C ASP A 137 -7.25 -37.03 -31.05
N PRO A 138 -8.04 -36.09 -31.60
CA PRO A 138 -7.50 -34.94 -32.31
C PRO A 138 -6.66 -34.05 -31.39
N ALA A 139 -7.06 -33.87 -30.13
CA ALA A 139 -6.38 -33.01 -29.19
C ALA A 139 -4.96 -33.52 -28.87
N LYS A 140 -4.81 -34.83 -28.65
CA LYS A 140 -3.49 -35.43 -28.42
C LYS A 140 -2.64 -35.42 -29.69
N PHE A 141 -3.21 -35.83 -30.82
CA PHE A 141 -2.48 -35.92 -32.08
C PHE A 141 -1.95 -34.54 -32.54
N LEU A 142 -2.79 -33.51 -32.49
CA LEU A 142 -2.41 -32.14 -32.90
C LEU A 142 -1.40 -31.48 -31.95
N PHE A 143 -1.40 -31.88 -30.69
CA PHE A 143 -0.37 -31.46 -29.74
C PHE A 143 0.98 -32.13 -30.05
N GLU A 144 0.97 -33.44 -30.33
CA GLU A 144 2.18 -34.19 -30.71
C GLU A 144 2.77 -33.72 -32.05
N SER A 145 1.92 -33.27 -32.99
CA SER A 145 2.35 -32.70 -34.26
C SER A 145 2.70 -31.21 -34.21
N ASN A 146 2.71 -30.58 -33.02
CA ASN A 146 3.00 -29.15 -32.79
C ASN A 146 2.02 -28.15 -33.47
N TYR A 147 0.80 -28.58 -33.83
CA TYR A 147 -0.25 -27.68 -34.33
C TYR A 147 -1.08 -27.05 -33.20
N LEU A 148 -0.99 -27.57 -31.98
CA LEU A 148 -1.54 -26.98 -30.76
C LEU A 148 -0.42 -26.57 -29.79
N ARG A 149 -0.48 -25.34 -29.25
CA ARG A 149 0.51 -24.84 -28.26
C ARG A 149 0.43 -25.58 -26.93
N ASN A 150 -0.79 -25.89 -26.49
CA ASN A 150 -1.06 -26.54 -25.21
C ASN A 150 -1.94 -27.76 -25.43
N ARG A 151 -1.78 -28.76 -24.56
CA ARG A 151 -2.67 -29.92 -24.55
C ARG A 151 -4.03 -29.54 -24.00
N VAL A 152 -4.96 -29.27 -24.92
CA VAL A 152 -6.34 -28.94 -24.60
C VAL A 152 -7.06 -30.17 -24.04
N LYS A 153 -7.77 -30.02 -22.93
CA LYS A 153 -8.60 -31.07 -22.31
C LYS A 153 -9.95 -30.47 -21.95
N CYS A 154 -10.98 -31.32 -21.93
CA CYS A 154 -12.27 -30.94 -21.41
C CYS A 154 -12.14 -30.60 -19.91
N PRO A 155 -12.87 -29.58 -19.39
CA PRO A 155 -12.90 -29.30 -17.96
C PRO A 155 -13.43 -30.46 -17.12
N LEU A 156 -14.21 -31.39 -17.71
CA LEU A 156 -14.58 -32.64 -17.07
C LEU A 156 -13.58 -33.75 -17.40
N PRO A 157 -13.06 -34.47 -16.39
CA PRO A 157 -11.95 -35.41 -16.55
C PRO A 157 -12.29 -36.64 -17.41
N GLU A 158 -13.57 -37.00 -17.53
CA GLU A 158 -14.01 -38.20 -18.26
C GLU A 158 -14.36 -37.94 -19.73
N ASN A 159 -14.47 -36.67 -20.12
CA ASN A 159 -14.90 -36.29 -21.46
C ASN A 159 -13.72 -36.19 -22.44
N ARG A 160 -13.95 -36.61 -23.69
CA ARG A 160 -12.93 -36.58 -24.75
C ARG A 160 -13.48 -36.01 -26.05
N TYR A 161 -12.59 -35.43 -26.84
CA TYR A 161 -12.91 -34.94 -28.17
C TYR A 161 -12.74 -36.06 -29.20
N PHE A 162 -13.72 -36.21 -30.09
CA PHE A 162 -13.73 -37.25 -31.11
C PHE A 162 -14.41 -36.75 -32.40
N ILE A 163 -13.97 -37.27 -33.55
CA ILE A 163 -14.55 -36.97 -34.86
C ILE A 163 -15.19 -38.26 -35.42
N PRO A 164 -16.53 -38.39 -35.38
CA PRO A 164 -17.21 -39.51 -36.02
C PRO A 164 -17.03 -39.48 -37.53
N LYS A 165 -17.12 -40.66 -38.17
CA LYS A 165 -16.84 -40.87 -39.61
C LYS A 165 -17.67 -39.99 -40.57
N SER A 166 -18.75 -39.36 -40.09
CA SER A 166 -19.69 -38.57 -40.90
C SER A 166 -20.04 -37.21 -40.30
N SER A 167 -19.35 -36.73 -39.26
CA SER A 167 -19.78 -35.54 -38.52
C SER A 167 -18.64 -34.64 -38.05
N ARG A 168 -19.04 -33.48 -37.50
CA ARG A 168 -18.15 -32.49 -36.89
C ARG A 168 -17.53 -33.02 -35.60
N LEU A 169 -16.45 -32.36 -35.17
CA LEU A 169 -15.82 -32.57 -33.88
C LEU A 169 -16.85 -32.47 -32.75
N GLN A 170 -16.89 -33.48 -31.89
CA GLN A 170 -17.80 -33.55 -30.74
C GLN A 170 -17.01 -33.84 -29.46
N CYS A 171 -17.54 -33.38 -28.33
CA CYS A 171 -17.07 -33.74 -27.00
C CYS A 171 -18.01 -34.80 -26.43
N ILE A 172 -17.51 -36.01 -26.20
CA ILE A 172 -18.29 -37.15 -25.72
C ILE A 172 -17.82 -37.51 -24.30
N GLY A 173 -18.77 -37.68 -23.40
CA GLY A 173 -18.52 -38.22 -22.06
C GLY A 173 -19.80 -38.38 -21.23
N PRO A 174 -19.70 -38.94 -20.02
CA PRO A 174 -20.85 -39.33 -19.20
C PRO A 174 -21.67 -38.14 -18.70
N GLU A 175 -21.03 -36.98 -18.56
CA GLU A 175 -21.70 -35.72 -18.23
C GLU A 175 -21.72 -34.79 -19.45
N GLY A 176 -22.90 -34.64 -20.04
CA GLY A 176 -23.12 -33.80 -21.20
C GLY A 176 -23.02 -32.31 -20.86
N HIS A 177 -22.00 -31.65 -21.40
CA HIS A 177 -21.91 -30.18 -21.42
C HIS A 177 -21.28 -29.73 -22.76
N GLY A 178 -22.00 -30.04 -23.82
CA GLY A 178 -21.76 -29.61 -25.21
C GLY A 178 -23.10 -29.28 -25.86
N LEU A 179 -23.10 -28.79 -27.11
CA LEU A 179 -24.30 -28.34 -27.83
C LEU A 179 -25.44 -29.37 -27.67
N PRO A 180 -26.70 -28.90 -27.50
CA PRO A 180 -27.83 -29.82 -27.55
C PRO A 180 -27.75 -30.65 -28.82
N GLU A 181 -27.99 -31.96 -28.68
CA GLU A 181 -28.19 -32.88 -29.80
C GLU A 181 -29.16 -32.31 -30.85
#